data_AF-A0A1E7EPA8-F1
#
_entry.id   AF-A0A1E7EPA8-F1
#
_cell.length_a   1.000
_cell.length_b   1.000
_cell.length_c   1.000
_cell.angle_alpha   90.00
_cell.angle_beta   90.00
_cell.angle_gamma   90.00
#
_symmetry.space_group_name_H-M   'P 1'
#
loop_
_entity.id
_entity.type
_entity.pdbx_description
1 polymer ?
#
loop_
_entity_poly.entity_id
_entity_poly.type
_entity_poly.pdbx_seq_one_letter_code
_entity_poly.pdbx_strand_id
1 'polypeptide(L)'
;MTDSSCNVAARDLVTASFYLVDTVTISVTATAKAKVVSKAVSTALPTGVDHQDYLIYLDGEFPVSVEYAQVIANIKSIGKREIYESYKRGVIEHNCVHSIHGAGKFMQMHGPGRCIFAITFFLEGAIRGSCQCAMQLAGGSSYKPAKALQFYWIEMAVKYGYDKKLPHMKGYKNLLMRKCAICSKTDTSTLALQQCEGCNFYCYCSEECQTLHWNKYNHRGECKQLHTLNKYHKPYAKEIRDAGIRGDRDTDILALEKLRYKLGLDHEKHPEEIPENLFIQHEGMQNDPRIFRGARSDGTVVIAMCEKHVQHTQ
;
A
#
# COMPACT_ATOMS: atom_id res chain seq x y z
N MET A 1 -2.54 -50.55 0.78
CA MET A 1 -1.98 -49.44 -0.02
C MET A 1 -2.85 -48.22 0.22
N THR A 2 -2.52 -47.47 1.25
CA THR A 2 -3.24 -46.25 1.66
C THR A 2 -2.16 -45.29 2.13
N ASP A 3 -1.85 -44.30 1.30
CA ASP A 3 -0.82 -43.31 1.62
C ASP A 3 -1.49 -42.03 2.12
N SER A 4 -1.43 -41.89 3.44
CA SER A 4 -1.91 -40.75 4.22
C SER A 4 -0.69 -40.14 4.89
N SER A 5 -0.01 -39.21 4.21
CA SER A 5 1.11 -38.47 4.81
C SER A 5 1.39 -37.14 4.09
N CYS A 6 0.48 -36.17 4.22
CA CYS A 6 0.82 -34.77 3.95
C CYS A 6 -0.10 -33.83 4.74
N ASN A 7 0.07 -33.75 6.06
CA ASN A 7 -0.58 -32.73 6.88
C ASN A 7 0.01 -32.63 8.30
N VAL A 8 1.27 -32.20 8.46
CA VAL A 8 1.78 -31.73 9.77
C VAL A 8 2.74 -30.54 9.69
N ALA A 9 3.39 -30.23 8.55
CA ALA A 9 4.46 -29.22 8.50
C ALA A 9 4.02 -27.74 8.36
N ALA A 10 2.77 -27.39 8.70
CA ALA A 10 2.24 -26.02 8.50
C ALA A 10 2.05 -25.21 9.80
N ARG A 11 2.45 -25.73 10.97
CA ARG A 11 2.19 -25.08 12.28
C ARG A 11 3.37 -24.36 12.93
N ASP A 12 4.60 -24.52 12.44
CA ASP A 12 5.80 -23.96 13.12
C ASP A 12 6.50 -22.83 12.37
N LEU A 13 5.84 -22.17 11.42
CA LEU A 13 6.40 -21.04 10.66
C LEU A 13 5.80 -19.66 11.00
N VAL A 14 5.27 -19.50 12.22
CA VAL A 14 4.82 -18.20 12.77
C VAL A 14 5.69 -17.80 13.96
N THR A 15 7.01 -17.91 13.79
CA THR A 15 7.96 -17.13 14.58
C THR A 15 8.33 -15.94 13.72
N ALA A 16 7.59 -14.85 13.89
CA ALA A 16 7.85 -13.60 13.21
C ALA A 16 9.33 -13.23 13.36
N SER A 17 10.03 -13.12 12.24
CA SER A 17 11.29 -12.37 12.17
C SER A 17 10.97 -10.90 12.45
N PHE A 18 10.83 -10.56 13.72
CA PHE A 18 11.26 -9.26 14.21
C PHE A 18 12.78 -9.30 14.10
N TYR A 19 13.31 -8.82 12.97
CA TYR A 19 14.73 -8.56 12.88
C TYR A 19 15.09 -7.66 14.06
N LEU A 20 16.06 -8.14 14.84
CA LEU A 20 16.72 -7.40 15.91
C LEU A 20 17.28 -6.12 15.27
N VAL A 21 16.57 -5.01 15.47
CA VAL A 21 17.13 -3.69 15.31
C VAL A 21 18.08 -3.54 16.49
N ASP A 22 19.39 -3.58 16.26
CA ASP A 22 20.32 -2.97 17.20
C ASP A 22 19.85 -1.54 17.41
N THR A 23 19.56 -1.21 18.66
CA THR A 23 18.75 -0.07 19.04
C THR A 23 19.45 1.21 18.57
N VAL A 24 19.05 1.74 17.42
CA VAL A 24 19.34 3.13 17.08
C VAL A 24 18.62 3.93 18.14
N THR A 25 19.39 4.41 19.12
CA THR A 25 18.87 5.19 20.23
C THR A 25 18.51 6.56 19.66
N ILE A 26 17.29 6.69 19.15
CA ILE A 26 16.72 7.99 18.81
C ILE A 26 16.31 8.61 20.13
N SER A 27 17.14 9.52 20.66
CA SER A 27 16.80 10.32 21.83
C SER A 27 15.71 11.32 21.44
N VAL A 28 14.44 10.92 21.62
CA VAL A 28 13.29 11.80 21.47
C VAL A 28 13.05 12.51 22.80
N THR A 29 13.56 13.73 22.94
CA THR A 29 13.14 14.62 24.03
C THR A 29 11.73 15.15 23.73
N ALA A 30 10.72 14.50 24.28
CA ALA A 30 9.34 14.96 24.24
C ALA A 30 9.19 16.22 25.11
N THR A 31 9.16 17.40 24.49
CA THR A 31 8.76 18.65 25.13
C THR A 31 7.37 19.05 24.62
N ALA A 32 6.46 19.33 25.56
CA ALA A 32 5.14 19.87 25.28
C ALA A 32 5.28 21.19 24.49
N LYS A 33 4.61 21.27 23.34
CA LYS A 33 4.87 22.17 22.20
C LYS A 33 6.14 21.82 21.43
N ALA A 34 6.04 20.76 20.63
CA ALA A 34 7.06 20.41 19.63
C ALA A 34 7.17 21.53 18.60
N LYS A 35 8.10 22.46 18.82
CA LYS A 35 8.67 23.26 17.74
C LYS A 35 9.33 22.24 16.80
N VAL A 36 8.81 22.10 15.59
CA VAL A 36 9.35 21.19 14.57
C VAL A 36 10.82 21.58 14.35
N VAL A 37 11.74 20.83 14.94
CA VAL A 37 13.17 20.99 14.69
C VAL A 37 13.45 20.23 13.40
N SER A 38 13.42 20.92 12.27
CA SER A 38 13.87 20.37 11.00
C SER A 38 15.38 20.11 11.10
N LYS A 39 15.76 18.90 11.50
CA LYS A 39 17.16 18.48 11.48
C LYS A 39 17.56 18.33 10.01
N ALA A 40 18.57 19.07 9.57
CA ALA A 40 19.14 18.89 8.23
C ALA A 40 19.61 17.43 8.11
N VAL A 41 18.90 16.63 7.33
CA VAL A 41 19.25 15.24 7.06
C VAL A 41 20.48 15.26 6.16
N SER A 42 21.60 14.70 6.64
CA SER A 42 22.81 14.51 5.83
C SER A 42 22.43 13.73 4.56
N THR A 43 22.75 14.29 3.39
CA THR A 43 22.46 13.68 2.07
C THR A 43 23.38 12.52 1.72
N ALA A 44 24.41 12.25 2.52
CA ALA A 44 25.30 11.13 2.30
C ALA A 44 24.65 9.83 2.80
N LEU A 45 24.22 8.97 1.86
CA LEU A 45 23.75 7.62 2.17
C LEU A 45 24.84 6.84 2.91
N PRO A 46 24.51 6.15 4.01
CA PRO A 46 25.46 5.23 4.60
C PRO A 46 25.59 4.00 3.67
N THR A 47 26.82 3.69 3.26
CA THR A 47 27.11 2.51 2.42
C THR A 47 26.98 1.23 3.26
N GLY A 48 26.28 0.21 2.73
CA GLY A 48 26.16 -1.11 3.38
C GLY A 48 24.94 -1.29 4.29
N VAL A 49 24.00 -0.34 4.31
CA VAL A 49 22.79 -0.41 5.14
C VAL A 49 21.75 -1.35 4.54
N ASP A 50 21.08 -2.11 5.41
CA ASP A 50 19.97 -3.00 5.06
C ASP A 50 18.89 -2.25 4.23
N HIS A 51 18.15 -2.97 3.39
CA HIS A 51 17.09 -2.38 2.60
C HIS A 51 16.00 -1.72 3.45
N GLN A 52 15.61 -2.35 4.56
CA GLN A 52 14.58 -1.83 5.45
C GLN A 52 15.03 -0.55 6.16
N ASP A 53 16.25 -0.55 6.68
CA ASP A 53 16.85 0.62 7.35
C ASP A 53 16.94 1.83 6.42
N TYR A 54 17.22 1.60 5.13
CA TYR A 54 17.21 2.67 4.14
C TYR A 54 15.81 3.26 3.92
N LEU A 55 14.77 2.43 3.87
CA LEU A 55 13.40 2.90 3.76
C LEU A 55 12.96 3.68 5.02
N ILE A 56 13.38 3.22 6.20
CA ILE A 56 13.14 3.92 7.47
C ILE A 56 13.82 5.30 7.46
N TYR A 57 15.06 5.37 6.97
CA TYR A 57 15.78 6.64 6.83
C TYR A 57 15.05 7.63 5.92
N LEU A 58 14.56 7.20 4.76
CA LEU A 58 13.81 8.06 3.83
C LEU A 58 12.51 8.59 4.44
N ASP A 59 11.82 7.76 5.23
CA ASP A 59 10.60 8.17 5.93
C ASP A 59 10.89 8.97 7.21
N GLY A 60 12.16 9.06 7.64
CA GLY A 60 12.59 9.82 8.82
C GLY A 60 12.38 11.34 8.69
N GLU A 61 12.07 11.84 7.49
CA GLU A 61 11.66 13.23 7.27
C GLU A 61 10.25 13.53 7.81
N PHE A 62 9.37 12.53 7.94
CA PHE A 62 8.02 12.73 8.45
C PHE A 62 8.00 12.86 9.97
N PRO A 63 7.11 13.71 10.54
CA PRO A 63 6.94 13.83 11.97
C PRO A 63 6.48 12.50 12.59
N VAL A 64 7.06 12.19 13.74
CA VAL A 64 6.74 11.00 14.53
C VAL A 64 5.76 11.38 15.63
N SER A 65 4.61 10.69 15.70
CA SER A 65 3.66 10.88 16.79
C SER A 65 4.12 10.18 18.07
N VAL A 66 3.64 10.65 19.22
CA VAL A 66 3.96 10.06 20.51
C VAL A 66 3.48 8.62 20.59
N GLU A 67 2.32 8.31 20.02
CA GLU A 67 1.75 6.96 19.98
C GLU A 67 2.63 6.00 19.20
N TYR A 68 3.16 6.42 18.04
CA TYR A 68 4.11 5.62 17.28
C TYR A 68 5.38 5.34 18.10
N ALA A 69 5.97 6.39 18.67
CA ALA A 69 7.19 6.27 19.47
C ALA A 69 7.00 5.33 20.67
N GLN A 70 5.86 5.42 21.36
CA GLN A 70 5.51 4.52 22.47
C GLN A 70 5.39 3.07 22.04
N VAL A 71 4.75 2.80 20.90
CA VAL A 71 4.66 1.44 20.36
C VAL A 71 6.04 0.89 20.05
N ILE A 72 6.90 1.65 19.37
CA ILE A 72 8.25 1.19 19.03
C ILE A 72 9.07 0.91 20.29
N ALA A 73 9.00 1.79 21.30
CA ALA A 73 9.73 1.62 22.56
C ALA A 73 9.28 0.39 23.37
N ASN A 74 8.01 0.00 23.25
CA ASN A 74 7.39 -1.02 24.11
C ASN A 74 6.76 -2.19 23.33
N ILE A 75 7.17 -2.41 22.07
CA ILE A 75 6.50 -3.37 21.17
C ILE A 75 6.47 -4.81 21.72
N LYS A 76 7.45 -5.16 22.57
CA LYS A 76 7.55 -6.48 23.21
C LYS A 76 6.64 -6.64 24.44
N SER A 77 6.23 -5.54 25.07
CA SER A 77 5.45 -5.54 26.31
C SER A 77 3.99 -5.11 26.11
N ILE A 78 3.68 -4.38 25.04
CA ILE A 78 2.33 -3.91 24.73
C ILE A 78 1.49 -5.02 24.08
N GLY A 79 0.22 -5.14 24.48
CA GLY A 79 -0.71 -6.08 23.88
C GLY A 79 -1.04 -5.73 22.42
N LYS A 80 -1.27 -6.74 21.57
CA LYS A 80 -1.59 -6.55 20.12
C LYS A 80 -2.72 -5.54 19.87
N ARG A 81 -3.77 -5.56 20.70
CA ARG A 81 -4.89 -4.61 20.61
C ARG A 81 -4.42 -3.16 20.84
N GLU A 82 -3.62 -2.96 21.88
CA GLU A 82 -3.10 -1.65 22.26
C GLU A 82 -2.09 -1.11 21.23
N ILE A 83 -1.29 -1.98 20.60
CA ILE A 83 -0.46 -1.63 19.44
C ILE A 83 -1.32 -1.03 18.33
N TYR A 84 -2.39 -1.71 17.94
CA TYR A 84 -3.26 -1.25 16.86
C TYR A 84 -3.97 0.05 17.20
N GLU A 85 -4.56 0.16 18.40
CA GLU A 85 -5.25 1.39 18.82
C GLU A 85 -4.29 2.59 18.90
N SER A 86 -3.04 2.36 19.31
CA SER A 86 -2.02 3.40 19.32
C SER A 86 -1.66 3.87 17.92
N TYR A 87 -1.45 2.94 16.98
CA TYR A 87 -1.27 3.34 15.57
C TYR A 87 -2.51 4.06 15.03
N LYS A 88 -3.73 3.56 15.30
CA LYS A 88 -4.98 4.20 14.87
C LYS A 88 -5.10 5.64 15.37
N ARG A 89 -4.81 5.90 16.65
CA ARG A 89 -4.76 7.27 17.20
C ARG A 89 -3.69 8.11 16.51
N GLY A 90 -2.49 7.57 16.32
CA GLY A 90 -1.43 8.25 15.58
C GLY A 90 -1.81 8.64 14.15
N VAL A 91 -2.63 7.82 13.48
CA VAL A 91 -3.21 8.15 12.16
C VAL A 91 -4.26 9.26 12.27
N ILE A 92 -5.26 9.10 13.14
CA ILE A 92 -6.44 9.97 13.20
C ILE A 92 -6.11 11.35 13.78
N GLU A 93 -5.34 11.39 14.87
CA GLU A 93 -5.11 12.61 15.63
C GLU A 93 -3.93 13.42 15.08
N HIS A 94 -2.93 12.74 14.51
CA HIS A 94 -1.64 13.34 14.15
C HIS A 94 -1.24 13.16 12.69
N ASN A 95 -2.06 12.51 11.86
CA ASN A 95 -1.74 12.20 10.46
C ASN A 95 -0.37 11.53 10.28
N CYS A 96 0.05 10.75 11.28
CA CYS A 96 1.42 10.26 11.36
C CYS A 96 1.66 9.15 10.35
N VAL A 97 2.48 9.43 9.35
CA VAL A 97 2.85 8.50 8.27
C VAL A 97 3.47 7.21 8.80
N HIS A 98 4.25 7.28 9.88
CA HIS A 98 4.82 6.11 10.55
C HIS A 98 3.74 5.22 11.17
N SER A 99 2.74 5.82 11.81
CA SER A 99 1.56 5.12 12.34
C SER A 99 0.71 4.50 11.25
N ILE A 100 0.57 5.17 10.10
CA ILE A 100 -0.11 4.62 8.91
C ILE A 100 0.59 3.34 8.46
N HIS A 101 1.91 3.39 8.27
CA HIS A 101 2.69 2.20 7.90
C HIS A 101 2.58 1.08 8.96
N GLY A 102 2.69 1.43 10.25
CA GLY A 102 2.56 0.51 11.38
C GLY A 102 1.21 -0.20 11.42
N ALA A 103 0.11 0.54 11.23
CA ALA A 103 -1.24 -0.02 11.13
C ALA A 103 -1.39 -0.98 9.95
N GLY A 104 -0.85 -0.61 8.77
CA GLY A 104 -0.82 -1.48 7.60
C GLY A 104 -0.06 -2.79 7.85
N LYS A 105 1.13 -2.72 8.45
CA LYS A 105 1.92 -3.90 8.83
C LYS A 105 1.19 -4.77 9.85
N PHE A 106 0.59 -4.16 10.86
CA PHE A 106 -0.22 -4.87 11.86
C PHE A 106 -1.35 -5.66 11.18
N MET A 107 -2.11 -5.01 10.30
CA MET A 107 -3.21 -5.65 9.56
C MET A 107 -2.72 -6.81 8.67
N GLN A 108 -1.57 -6.65 8.00
CA GLN A 108 -0.98 -7.68 7.16
C GLN A 108 -0.61 -8.96 7.95
N MET A 109 -0.12 -8.82 9.20
CA MET A 109 0.32 -9.97 10.01
C MET A 109 -0.82 -10.83 10.55
N HIS A 110 -2.05 -10.31 10.62
CA HIS A 110 -3.17 -10.97 11.29
C HIS A 110 -4.10 -11.75 10.34
N GLY A 111 -3.55 -12.24 9.22
CA GLY A 111 -4.16 -13.25 8.36
C GLY A 111 -4.67 -12.73 7.00
N PRO A 112 -4.93 -13.64 6.05
CA PRO A 112 -5.20 -13.31 4.65
C PRO A 112 -6.49 -12.50 4.43
N GLY A 113 -7.43 -12.50 5.38
CA GLY A 113 -8.63 -11.67 5.34
C GLY A 113 -8.39 -10.19 5.67
N ARG A 114 -7.29 -9.87 6.36
CA ARG A 114 -7.00 -8.49 6.81
C ARG A 114 -6.05 -7.72 5.90
N CYS A 115 -5.46 -8.43 4.95
CA CYS A 115 -4.71 -7.91 3.82
C CYS A 115 -5.39 -6.72 3.11
N ILE A 116 -6.71 -6.74 2.97
CA ILE A 116 -7.45 -5.67 2.29
C ILE A 116 -7.38 -4.35 3.07
N PHE A 117 -7.49 -4.40 4.40
CA PHE A 117 -7.36 -3.22 5.25
C PHE A 117 -5.92 -2.68 5.23
N ALA A 118 -4.92 -3.57 5.16
CA ALA A 118 -3.54 -3.15 5.05
C ALA A 118 -3.27 -2.33 3.78
N ILE A 119 -3.91 -2.67 2.66
CA ILE A 119 -3.78 -1.93 1.40
C ILE A 119 -4.27 -0.49 1.56
N THR A 120 -5.37 -0.24 2.29
CA THR A 120 -5.87 1.12 2.53
C THR A 120 -4.84 1.97 3.25
N PHE A 121 -4.23 1.44 4.32
CA PHE A 121 -3.16 2.15 5.04
C PHE A 121 -1.93 2.37 4.16
N PHE A 122 -1.46 1.35 3.45
CA PHE A 122 -0.30 1.51 2.58
C PHE A 122 -0.56 2.48 1.42
N LEU A 123 -1.75 2.48 0.84
CA LEU A 123 -2.14 3.43 -0.20
C LEU A 123 -2.11 4.86 0.33
N GLU A 124 -2.73 5.09 1.48
CA GLU A 124 -2.76 6.38 2.14
C GLU A 124 -1.34 6.89 2.46
N GLY A 125 -0.50 6.04 3.06
CA GLY A 125 0.88 6.41 3.36
C GLY A 125 1.73 6.66 2.11
N ALA A 126 1.53 5.88 1.04
CA ALA A 126 2.28 6.03 -0.21
C ALA A 126 1.90 7.31 -0.98
N ILE A 127 0.61 7.71 -0.93
CA ILE A 127 0.13 8.99 -1.47
C ILE A 127 0.77 10.17 -0.73
N ARG A 128 0.94 10.04 0.60
CA ARG A 128 1.63 11.04 1.43
C ARG A 128 3.14 11.09 1.23
N GLY A 129 3.71 10.17 0.48
CA GLY A 129 5.13 10.16 0.17
C GLY A 129 5.98 9.17 0.97
N SER A 130 5.39 8.24 1.73
CA SER A 130 6.16 7.19 2.41
C SER A 130 6.74 6.19 1.41
N CYS A 131 8.06 6.05 1.44
CA CYS A 131 8.79 5.03 0.74
C CYS A 131 8.45 3.63 1.25
N GLN A 132 8.32 3.44 2.57
CA GLN A 132 7.95 2.12 3.12
C GLN A 132 6.60 1.66 2.60
N CYS A 133 5.58 2.51 2.67
CA CYS A 133 4.24 2.21 2.17
C CYS A 133 4.22 1.95 0.65
N ALA A 134 4.92 2.78 -0.15
CA ALA A 134 5.04 2.56 -1.59
C ALA A 134 5.71 1.21 -1.90
N MET A 135 6.75 0.83 -1.15
CA MET A 135 7.41 -0.46 -1.32
C MET A 135 6.55 -1.64 -0.87
N GLN A 136 5.68 -1.49 0.13
CA GLN A 136 4.70 -2.53 0.49
C GLN A 136 3.68 -2.76 -0.65
N LEU A 137 3.24 -1.70 -1.33
CA LEU A 137 2.35 -1.81 -2.50
C LEU A 137 3.08 -2.41 -3.72
N ALA A 138 4.35 -2.07 -3.91
CA ALA A 138 5.18 -2.59 -4.99
C ALA A 138 5.55 -4.07 -4.80
N GLY A 139 5.94 -4.45 -3.58
CA GLY A 139 6.52 -5.75 -3.23
C GLY A 139 5.52 -6.92 -3.28
N GLY A 140 4.22 -6.62 -3.35
CA GLY A 140 3.19 -7.60 -3.73
C GLY A 140 3.20 -8.87 -2.87
N SER A 141 3.38 -8.75 -1.55
CA SER A 141 3.76 -9.88 -0.70
C SER A 141 2.76 -11.05 -0.60
N SER A 142 1.60 -11.03 -1.28
CA SER A 142 0.70 -12.20 -1.37
C SER A 142 -0.32 -12.17 -2.53
N TYR A 143 -0.18 -11.29 -3.53
CA TYR A 143 -1.29 -10.98 -4.45
C TYR A 143 -0.93 -11.20 -5.91
N LYS A 144 -1.92 -11.58 -6.73
CA LYS A 144 -1.77 -11.47 -8.19
C LYS A 144 -1.55 -9.99 -8.51
N PRO A 145 -0.38 -9.64 -9.04
CA PRO A 145 0.06 -8.26 -9.07
C PRO A 145 -0.73 -7.46 -10.10
N ALA A 146 -1.40 -6.40 -9.66
CA ALA A 146 -1.75 -5.28 -10.52
C ALA A 146 -0.45 -4.60 -10.95
N LYS A 147 0.18 -5.13 -12.02
CA LYS A 147 1.54 -4.76 -12.42
C LYS A 147 1.66 -3.28 -12.72
N ALA A 148 0.67 -2.67 -13.35
CA ALA A 148 0.70 -1.25 -13.66
C ALA A 148 0.76 -0.39 -12.38
N LEU A 149 0.01 -0.77 -11.35
CA LEU A 149 0.05 -0.10 -10.04
C LEU A 149 1.36 -0.37 -9.29
N GLN A 150 1.90 -1.59 -9.35
CA GLN A 150 3.22 -1.87 -8.78
C GLN A 150 4.29 -0.95 -9.38
N PHE A 151 4.28 -0.81 -10.71
CA PHE A 151 5.20 0.09 -11.41
C PHE A 151 5.02 1.55 -11.00
N TYR A 152 3.77 1.99 -10.84
CA TYR A 152 3.47 3.32 -10.35
C TYR A 152 4.12 3.57 -8.99
N TRP A 153 3.94 2.66 -8.02
CA TRP A 153 4.48 2.85 -6.67
C TRP A 153 6.00 2.76 -6.61
N ILE A 154 6.62 1.92 -7.44
CA ILE A 154 8.08 1.94 -7.56
C ILE A 154 8.57 3.26 -8.16
N GLU A 155 7.89 3.80 -9.18
CA GLU A 155 8.23 5.12 -9.73
C GLU A 155 8.11 6.20 -8.66
N MET A 156 7.07 6.15 -7.82
CA MET A 156 6.90 7.11 -6.73
C MET A 156 7.99 6.95 -5.65
N ALA A 157 8.31 5.73 -5.22
CA ALA A 157 9.40 5.49 -4.27
C ALA A 157 10.73 6.08 -4.76
N VAL A 158 11.07 5.88 -6.04
CA VAL A 158 12.26 6.48 -6.66
C VAL A 158 12.21 8.01 -6.58
N LYS A 159 11.05 8.63 -6.88
CA LYS A 159 10.87 10.08 -6.76
C LYS A 159 11.00 10.59 -5.32
N TYR A 160 10.70 9.76 -4.33
CA TYR A 160 10.84 10.09 -2.91
C TYR A 160 12.26 9.87 -2.37
N GLY A 161 13.24 9.58 -3.24
CA GLY A 161 14.64 9.42 -2.85
C GLY A 161 15.11 7.96 -2.74
N TYR A 162 14.29 6.99 -3.13
CA TYR A 162 14.73 5.60 -3.21
C TYR A 162 15.67 5.39 -4.41
N ASP A 163 16.96 5.65 -4.21
CA ASP A 163 18.03 5.57 -5.23
C ASP A 163 18.81 4.24 -5.20
N LYS A 164 18.35 3.23 -4.43
CA LYS A 164 18.93 1.89 -4.62
C LYS A 164 18.61 1.49 -6.06
N LYS A 165 19.64 1.56 -6.93
CA LYS A 165 19.63 1.16 -8.34
C LYS A 165 18.75 -0.06 -8.45
N LEU A 166 17.48 0.11 -8.84
CA LEU A 166 16.60 -1.01 -9.14
C LEU A 166 17.04 -1.45 -10.53
N PRO A 167 18.05 -2.35 -10.66
CA PRO A 167 18.74 -2.59 -11.92
C PRO A 167 17.76 -3.20 -12.94
N HIS A 168 16.62 -3.68 -12.44
CA HIS A 168 15.59 -4.36 -13.18
C HIS A 168 14.48 -3.44 -13.71
N MET A 169 14.30 -2.21 -13.23
CA MET A 169 13.11 -1.40 -13.56
C MET A 169 13.07 -0.91 -15.02
N LYS A 170 14.18 -0.39 -15.55
CA LYS A 170 14.25 0.12 -16.94
C LYS A 170 14.02 -0.99 -17.97
N GLY A 171 14.51 -2.20 -17.71
CA GLY A 171 14.28 -3.35 -18.58
C GLY A 171 12.87 -3.91 -18.47
N TYR A 172 12.31 -3.95 -17.26
CA TYR A 172 11.06 -4.66 -17.00
C TYR A 172 9.83 -3.98 -17.62
N LYS A 173 9.78 -2.64 -17.68
CA LYS A 173 8.71 -1.94 -18.39
C LYS A 173 8.71 -2.30 -19.89
N ASN A 174 9.88 -2.30 -20.52
CA ASN A 174 10.03 -2.68 -21.93
C ASN A 174 9.72 -4.17 -22.18
N LEU A 175 10.00 -5.04 -21.22
CA LEU A 175 9.71 -6.48 -21.32
C LEU A 175 8.21 -6.78 -21.19
N LEU A 176 7.50 -6.08 -20.30
CA LEU A 176 6.04 -6.23 -20.16
C LEU A 176 5.28 -5.64 -21.35
N MET A 177 5.78 -4.54 -21.93
CA MET A 177 5.18 -3.88 -23.09
C MET A 177 5.35 -4.63 -24.42
N ARG A 178 5.97 -5.81 -24.45
CA ARG A 178 6.24 -6.58 -25.68
C ARG A 178 5.60 -7.97 -25.71
N LYS A 179 4.70 -8.26 -24.77
CA LYS A 179 3.99 -9.53 -24.68
C LYS A 179 2.51 -9.31 -24.42
N CYS A 180 1.67 -10.16 -24.99
CA CYS A 180 0.25 -10.21 -24.68
C CYS A 180 0.06 -10.57 -23.20
N ALA A 181 -0.68 -9.74 -22.46
CA ALA A 181 -0.91 -9.93 -21.02
C ALA A 181 -1.65 -11.24 -20.66
N ILE A 182 -2.36 -11.84 -21.64
CA ILE A 182 -3.11 -13.08 -21.45
C ILE A 182 -2.35 -14.30 -21.97
N CYS A 183 -1.99 -14.31 -23.26
CA CYS A 183 -1.43 -15.50 -23.90
C CYS A 183 0.09 -15.45 -24.08
N SER A 184 0.76 -14.38 -23.62
CA SER A 184 2.22 -14.18 -23.69
C SER A 184 2.83 -14.16 -25.10
N LYS A 185 2.03 -14.14 -26.17
CA LYS A 185 2.51 -13.91 -27.55
C LYS A 185 3.33 -12.62 -27.61
N THR A 186 4.46 -12.67 -28.32
CA THR A 186 5.34 -11.52 -28.52
C THR A 186 5.00 -10.82 -29.83
N ASP A 187 5.39 -9.56 -29.90
CA ASP A 187 5.37 -8.78 -31.15
C ASP A 187 6.27 -9.45 -32.20
N THR A 188 5.77 -9.63 -33.43
CA THR A 188 6.52 -10.19 -34.57
C THR A 188 6.29 -9.33 -35.82
N SER A 189 6.99 -9.62 -36.92
CA SER A 189 6.74 -8.94 -38.20
C SER A 189 5.31 -9.13 -38.74
N THR A 190 4.59 -10.15 -38.27
CA THR A 190 3.23 -10.50 -38.70
C THR A 190 2.17 -10.27 -37.63
N LEU A 191 2.56 -9.97 -36.40
CA LEU A 191 1.67 -9.74 -35.28
C LEU A 191 2.11 -8.48 -34.53
N ALA A 192 1.33 -7.41 -34.69
CA ALA A 192 1.48 -6.19 -33.91
C ALA A 192 0.58 -6.26 -32.66
N LEU A 193 1.16 -6.14 -31.47
CA LEU A 193 0.40 -6.07 -30.23
C LEU A 193 -0.22 -4.68 -30.04
N GLN A 194 -1.47 -4.65 -29.60
CA GLN A 194 -2.19 -3.41 -29.29
C GLN A 194 -2.07 -3.07 -27.80
N GLN A 195 -1.75 -1.81 -27.48
CA GLN A 195 -1.67 -1.34 -26.10
C GLN A 195 -3.06 -0.95 -25.57
N CYS A 196 -3.29 -1.13 -24.27
CA CYS A 196 -4.46 -0.55 -23.63
C CYS A 196 -4.40 0.98 -23.71
N GLU A 197 -5.34 1.61 -24.40
CA GLU A 197 -5.39 3.07 -24.57
C GLU A 197 -5.52 3.85 -23.25
N GLY A 198 -6.08 3.21 -22.21
CA GLY A 198 -6.27 3.85 -20.91
C GLY A 198 -4.98 3.96 -20.09
N CYS A 199 -4.27 2.84 -19.89
CA CYS A 199 -3.08 2.80 -19.03
C CYS A 199 -1.75 2.77 -19.80
N ASN A 200 -1.77 2.44 -21.09
CA ASN A 200 -0.59 2.22 -21.94
C ASN A 200 0.44 1.24 -21.34
N PHE A 201 -0.01 0.34 -20.47
CA PHE A 201 0.85 -0.56 -19.72
C PHE A 201 0.82 -2.00 -20.26
N TYR A 202 -0.39 -2.52 -20.52
CA TYR A 202 -0.57 -3.88 -21.04
C TYR A 202 -0.72 -3.87 -22.55
N CYS A 203 -0.22 -4.93 -23.18
CA CYS A 203 -0.37 -5.20 -24.60
C CYS A 203 -1.22 -6.45 -24.84
N TYR A 204 -1.88 -6.53 -25.98
CA TYR A 204 -2.77 -7.62 -26.36
C TYR A 204 -2.57 -8.01 -27.81
N CYS A 205 -2.68 -9.30 -28.12
CA CYS A 205 -2.63 -9.79 -29.49
C CYS A 205 -4.01 -9.76 -30.19
N SER A 206 -5.09 -9.52 -29.44
CA SER A 206 -6.46 -9.49 -29.96
C SER A 206 -7.43 -8.86 -28.96
N GLU A 207 -8.61 -8.47 -29.43
CA GLU A 207 -9.68 -7.92 -28.61
C GLU A 207 -10.20 -8.93 -27.57
N GLU A 208 -10.21 -10.23 -27.89
CA GLU A 208 -10.63 -11.27 -26.95
C GLU A 208 -9.67 -11.35 -25.75
N CYS A 209 -8.35 -11.23 -25.99
CA CYS A 209 -7.37 -11.18 -24.91
C CYS A 209 -7.56 -9.92 -24.04
N GLN A 210 -7.82 -8.77 -24.66
CA GLN A 210 -8.09 -7.53 -23.92
C GLN A 210 -9.35 -7.67 -23.07
N THR A 211 -10.46 -8.13 -23.66
CA THR A 211 -11.76 -8.31 -23.00
C THR A 211 -11.66 -9.30 -21.84
N LEU A 212 -10.92 -10.40 -22.03
CA LEU A 212 -10.66 -11.37 -20.97
C LEU A 212 -9.86 -10.75 -19.81
N HIS A 213 -8.79 -10.00 -20.10
CA HIS A 213 -8.01 -9.28 -19.07
C HIS A 213 -8.88 -8.25 -18.33
N TRP A 214 -9.67 -7.51 -19.10
CA TRP A 214 -10.54 -6.45 -18.62
C TRP A 214 -11.60 -6.94 -17.64
N ASN A 215 -12.34 -8.00 -18.02
CA ASN A 215 -13.49 -8.48 -17.25
C ASN A 215 -13.10 -9.56 -16.22
N LYS A 216 -12.27 -10.54 -16.59
CA LYS A 216 -12.01 -11.72 -15.74
C LYS A 216 -10.87 -11.49 -14.75
N TYR A 217 -9.91 -10.65 -15.11
CA TYR A 217 -8.71 -10.39 -14.30
C TYR A 217 -8.68 -8.96 -13.72
N ASN A 218 -9.82 -8.26 -13.78
CA ASN A 218 -10.02 -6.93 -13.21
C ASN A 218 -9.00 -5.86 -13.68
N HIS A 219 -8.54 -5.95 -14.94
CA HIS A 219 -7.71 -4.87 -15.49
C HIS A 219 -8.47 -3.53 -15.53
N ARG A 220 -9.82 -3.55 -15.66
CA ARG A 220 -10.65 -2.34 -15.60
C ARG A 220 -10.38 -1.51 -14.36
N GLY A 221 -10.40 -2.12 -13.17
CA GLY A 221 -10.20 -1.41 -11.91
C GLY A 221 -8.79 -0.86 -11.77
N GLU A 222 -7.79 -1.69 -12.09
CA GLU A 222 -6.39 -1.27 -12.12
C GLU A 222 -6.17 -0.07 -13.06
N CYS A 223 -6.72 -0.13 -14.28
CA CYS A 223 -6.57 0.90 -15.30
C CYS A 223 -7.15 2.24 -14.81
N LYS A 224 -8.35 2.22 -14.24
CA LYS A 224 -9.00 3.42 -13.71
C LYS A 224 -8.29 4.01 -12.49
N GLN A 225 -7.79 3.16 -11.60
CA GLN A 225 -7.01 3.62 -10.45
C GLN A 225 -5.70 4.27 -10.90
N LEU A 226 -4.99 3.64 -11.84
CA LEU A 226 -3.78 4.22 -12.40
C LEU A 226 -4.05 5.56 -13.09
N HIS A 227 -5.14 5.67 -13.84
CA HIS A 227 -5.57 6.94 -14.44
C HIS A 227 -5.80 8.02 -13.37
N THR A 228 -6.50 7.66 -12.29
CA THR A 228 -6.75 8.55 -11.14
C THR A 228 -5.44 9.01 -10.49
N LEU A 229 -4.53 8.08 -10.22
CA LEU A 229 -3.21 8.39 -9.67
C LEU A 229 -2.38 9.28 -10.60
N ASN A 230 -2.33 8.98 -11.90
CA ASN A 230 -1.61 9.81 -12.87
C ASN A 230 -2.19 11.22 -12.98
N LYS A 231 -3.52 11.38 -12.85
CA LYS A 231 -4.20 12.67 -12.99
C LYS A 231 -4.18 13.51 -11.71
N TYR A 232 -4.34 12.89 -10.54
CA TYR A 232 -4.57 13.59 -9.27
C TYR A 232 -3.48 13.39 -8.23
N HIS A 233 -2.65 12.34 -8.33
CA HIS A 233 -1.52 12.14 -7.42
C HIS A 233 -0.21 12.62 -8.06
N LYS A 234 0.17 12.07 -9.21
CA LYS A 234 1.47 12.31 -9.85
C LYS A 234 1.87 13.78 -10.04
N PRO A 235 0.97 14.72 -10.42
CA PRO A 235 1.32 16.13 -10.56
C PRO A 235 1.52 16.85 -9.21
N TYR A 236 0.88 16.36 -8.14
CA TYR A 236 0.84 16.97 -6.81
C TYR A 236 1.66 16.19 -5.77
N ALA A 237 2.31 15.09 -6.16
CA ALA A 237 2.99 14.19 -5.23
C ALA A 237 4.05 14.91 -4.38
N LYS A 238 4.79 15.86 -4.97
CA LYS A 238 5.76 16.69 -4.23
C LYS A 238 5.07 17.60 -3.21
N GLU A 239 4.01 18.30 -3.61
CA GLU A 239 3.24 19.19 -2.74
C GLU A 239 2.65 18.42 -1.54
N ILE A 240 2.02 17.27 -1.81
CA ILE A 240 1.43 16.40 -0.79
C ILE A 240 2.52 15.88 0.17
N ARG A 241 3.67 15.42 -0.35
CA ARG A 241 4.79 14.95 0.48
C ARG A 241 5.38 16.06 1.34
N ASP A 242 5.64 17.22 0.75
CA ASP A 242 6.21 18.37 1.47
C ASP A 242 5.26 18.84 2.59
N ALA A 243 3.95 18.80 2.36
CA ALA A 243 2.95 19.10 3.39
C ALA A 243 2.96 18.05 4.52
N GLY A 244 3.07 16.77 4.18
CA GLY A 244 3.23 15.70 5.16
C GLY A 244 4.49 15.86 6.03
N ILE A 245 5.61 16.30 5.45
CA ILE A 245 6.87 16.56 6.17
C ILE A 245 6.75 17.76 7.10
N ARG A 246 6.05 18.82 6.68
CA ARG A 246 5.77 19.96 7.55
C ARG A 246 4.81 19.61 8.69
N GLY A 247 4.06 18.52 8.56
CA GLY A 247 3.01 18.14 9.50
C GLY A 247 1.73 18.94 9.30
N ASP A 248 1.46 19.43 8.08
CA ASP A 248 0.21 20.10 7.75
C ASP A 248 -0.96 19.13 7.98
N ARG A 249 -2.11 19.64 8.43
CA ARG A 249 -3.29 18.78 8.62
C ARG A 249 -3.88 18.43 7.27
N ASP A 250 -4.49 17.26 7.17
CA ASP A 250 -5.10 16.77 5.94
C ASP A 250 -6.11 17.73 5.31
N THR A 251 -6.92 18.37 6.15
CA THR A 251 -7.93 19.37 5.74
C THR A 251 -7.33 20.59 5.06
N ASP A 252 -6.03 20.82 5.28
CA ASP A 252 -5.31 21.96 4.76
C ASP A 252 -4.61 21.61 3.41
N ILE A 253 -4.64 20.33 2.98
CA ILE A 253 -4.01 19.82 1.76
C ILE A 253 -5.08 19.44 0.72
N LEU A 254 -5.62 20.45 0.02
CA LEU A 254 -6.72 20.28 -0.95
C LEU A 254 -6.46 19.21 -2.03
N ALA A 255 -5.21 19.08 -2.49
CA ALA A 255 -4.84 18.07 -3.47
C ALA A 255 -5.00 16.64 -2.92
N LEU A 256 -4.67 16.43 -1.64
CA LEU A 256 -4.80 15.15 -0.95
C LEU A 256 -6.27 14.78 -0.74
N GLU A 257 -7.07 15.72 -0.24
CA GLU A 257 -8.51 15.53 -0.03
C GLU A 257 -9.22 15.13 -1.33
N LYS A 258 -8.99 15.89 -2.41
CA LYS A 258 -9.54 15.59 -3.73
C LYS A 258 -9.12 14.21 -4.24
N LEU A 259 -7.85 13.84 -4.04
CA LEU A 259 -7.34 12.53 -4.44
C LEU A 259 -8.00 11.40 -3.64
N ARG A 260 -8.16 11.57 -2.32
CA ARG A 260 -8.87 10.60 -1.46
C ARG A 260 -10.29 10.38 -1.91
N TYR A 261 -11.04 11.46 -2.12
CA TYR A 261 -12.39 11.37 -2.66
C TYR A 261 -12.44 10.57 -3.96
N LYS A 262 -11.52 10.84 -4.91
CA LYS A 262 -11.46 10.13 -6.20
C LYS A 262 -11.04 8.66 -6.09
N LEU A 263 -10.23 8.33 -5.10
CA LEU A 263 -9.85 6.95 -4.80
C LEU A 263 -10.88 6.24 -3.91
N GLY A 264 -11.90 6.96 -3.44
CA GLY A 264 -12.81 6.46 -2.41
C GLY A 264 -12.05 6.04 -1.17
N LEU A 265 -11.13 6.89 -0.68
CA LEU A 265 -10.45 6.79 0.62
C LEU A 265 -11.09 7.69 1.69
N ASP A 266 -12.11 8.45 1.30
CA ASP A 266 -12.77 9.39 2.20
C ASP A 266 -13.61 8.65 3.25
N HIS A 267 -13.45 9.07 4.50
CA HIS A 267 -13.99 8.41 5.69
C HIS A 267 -15.23 9.13 6.24
N GLU A 268 -15.67 10.23 5.62
CA GLU A 268 -16.72 11.08 6.17
C GLU A 268 -18.14 10.48 6.16
N LYS A 269 -18.33 9.29 5.57
CA LYS A 269 -19.55 8.53 5.90
C LYS A 269 -19.39 7.96 7.29
N HIS A 270 -20.22 8.42 8.23
CA HIS A 270 -20.31 7.86 9.57
C HIS A 270 -20.34 6.32 9.50
N PRO A 271 -19.64 5.58 10.37
CA PRO A 271 -19.68 4.12 10.41
C PRO A 271 -21.10 3.54 10.45
N GLU A 272 -22.06 4.32 10.94
CA GLU A 272 -23.49 4.01 11.04
C GLU A 272 -24.24 4.07 9.69
N GLU A 273 -23.69 4.76 8.68
CA GLU A 273 -24.19 4.83 7.30
C GLU A 273 -23.55 3.78 6.38
N ILE A 274 -22.58 3.02 6.88
CA ILE A 274 -21.99 1.88 6.19
C ILE A 274 -22.82 0.66 6.61
N PRO A 275 -23.80 0.19 5.80
CA PRO A 275 -24.55 -1.01 6.17
C PRO A 275 -23.58 -2.16 6.48
N GLU A 276 -23.80 -2.85 7.61
CA GLU A 276 -22.96 -3.97 8.10
C GLU A 276 -22.71 -5.06 7.04
N ASN A 277 -23.51 -5.07 5.97
CA ASN A 277 -23.43 -5.96 4.81
C ASN A 277 -22.64 -5.41 3.61
N LEU A 278 -21.75 -4.41 3.78
CA LEU A 278 -20.94 -3.87 2.68
C LEU A 278 -19.83 -4.80 2.16
N PHE A 279 -19.89 -6.09 2.48
CA PHE A 279 -19.51 -7.11 1.50
C PHE A 279 -20.54 -7.06 0.36
N ILE A 280 -20.42 -6.04 -0.50
CA ILE A 280 -21.17 -6.01 -1.75
C ILE A 280 -20.81 -7.30 -2.47
N GLN A 281 -21.74 -8.26 -2.46
CA GLN A 281 -21.68 -9.38 -3.38
C GLN A 281 -21.71 -8.76 -4.75
N HIS A 282 -20.55 -8.71 -5.41
CA HIS A 282 -20.52 -8.34 -6.82
C HIS A 282 -21.28 -9.44 -7.56
N GLU A 283 -22.47 -9.10 -8.05
CA GLU A 283 -23.37 -10.02 -8.73
C GLU A 283 -22.59 -10.86 -9.75
N GLY A 284 -22.61 -12.19 -9.54
CA GLY A 284 -22.02 -13.16 -10.47
C GLY A 284 -20.53 -13.48 -10.30
N MET A 285 -19.80 -12.85 -9.35
CA MET A 285 -18.46 -13.30 -8.99
C MET A 285 -18.49 -14.02 -7.63
N GLN A 286 -18.21 -15.32 -7.64
CA GLN A 286 -17.90 -16.08 -6.43
C GLN A 286 -16.90 -15.24 -5.62
N ASN A 287 -17.24 -14.91 -4.36
CA ASN A 287 -16.45 -14.08 -3.45
C ASN A 287 -15.10 -14.73 -3.18
N ASP A 288 -14.22 -14.75 -4.16
CA ASP A 288 -12.84 -15.08 -3.98
C ASP A 288 -12.19 -13.80 -3.46
N PRO A 289 -11.87 -13.72 -2.16
CA PRO A 289 -11.24 -12.55 -1.59
C PRO A 289 -9.90 -12.28 -2.27
N ARG A 290 -9.33 -13.18 -3.10
CA ARG A 290 -8.14 -12.95 -3.95
C ARG A 290 -8.42 -12.08 -5.18
N ILE A 291 -9.67 -11.96 -5.63
CA ILE A 291 -10.08 -11.18 -6.82
C ILE A 291 -10.31 -9.70 -6.47
N PHE A 292 -10.76 -9.40 -5.25
CA PHE A 292 -11.08 -8.04 -4.78
C PHE A 292 -9.90 -7.24 -4.21
N ARG A 293 -8.66 -7.73 -4.34
CA ARG A 293 -7.47 -7.10 -3.72
C ARG A 293 -6.81 -6.05 -4.63
N GLY A 294 -7.64 -5.37 -5.42
CA GLY A 294 -7.26 -4.29 -6.33
C GLY A 294 -8.39 -3.27 -6.42
N ALA A 295 -8.17 -2.19 -7.17
CA ALA A 295 -9.23 -1.20 -7.38
C ALA A 295 -10.52 -1.85 -7.89
N ARG A 296 -11.65 -1.34 -7.38
CA ARG A 296 -12.99 -1.63 -7.85
C ARG A 296 -13.10 -1.29 -9.33
N SER A 297 -14.13 -1.79 -9.99
CA SER A 297 -14.37 -1.55 -11.42
C SER A 297 -14.54 -0.07 -11.79
N ASP A 298 -14.71 0.82 -10.81
CA ASP A 298 -14.73 2.29 -10.95
C ASP A 298 -13.38 2.97 -10.69
N GLY A 299 -12.35 2.24 -10.22
CA GLY A 299 -11.03 2.77 -9.89
C GLY A 299 -10.84 3.13 -8.42
N THR A 300 -11.87 3.03 -7.59
CA THR A 300 -11.79 3.28 -6.13
C THR A 300 -11.23 2.06 -5.40
N VAL A 301 -10.73 2.24 -4.18
CA VAL A 301 -10.29 1.12 -3.34
C VAL A 301 -11.45 0.66 -2.47
N VAL A 302 -11.47 -0.64 -2.15
CA VAL A 302 -12.40 -1.17 -1.15
C VAL A 302 -12.01 -0.61 0.22
N ILE A 303 -12.72 0.42 0.68
CA ILE A 303 -12.78 0.70 2.12
C ILE A 303 -13.78 -0.29 2.69
N ALA A 304 -13.29 -1.39 3.27
CA ALA A 304 -14.05 -2.04 4.32
C ALA A 304 -13.59 -1.37 5.63
N MET A 305 -14.50 -0.85 6.43
CA MET A 305 -14.26 -0.71 7.87
C MET A 305 -15.10 -1.80 8.53
N CYS A 306 -14.45 -2.84 9.05
CA CYS A 306 -15.12 -3.73 9.99
C CYS A 306 -15.22 -2.98 11.32
N GLU A 307 -16.33 -2.27 11.55
CA GLU A 307 -16.76 -2.00 12.92
C GLU A 307 -17.93 -2.92 13.28
N LYS A 308 -17.67 -3.71 14.34
CA LYS A 308 -18.54 -4.60 15.12
C LYS A 308 -18.77 -6.04 14.64
N HIS A 309 -18.10 -6.93 15.36
CA HIS A 309 -18.69 -8.18 15.80
C HIS A 309 -19.91 -7.86 16.66
N VAL A 310 -21.11 -8.17 16.16
CA VAL A 310 -22.28 -8.38 17.00
C VAL A 310 -22.01 -9.63 17.84
N GLN A 311 -21.74 -9.45 19.12
CA GLN A 311 -21.86 -10.53 20.11
C GLN A 311 -23.35 -10.79 20.33
N HIS A 312 -23.92 -11.69 19.55
CA HIS A 312 -25.16 -12.38 19.93
C HIS A 312 -24.91 -13.87 19.96
N THR A 313 -24.34 -14.31 21.08
CA THR A 313 -24.61 -15.63 21.64
C THR A 313 -25.10 -15.38 23.05
N GLN A 314 -26.41 -15.52 23.25
CA GLN A 314 -27.01 -15.86 24.53
C GLN A 314 -26.64 -17.31 24.88
#